data_AF-A0AAW4BF73-F1
#
_entry.id   AF-A0AAW4BF73-F1
#
_cell.length_a   1.000
_cell.length_b   1.000
_cell.length_c   1.000
_cell.angle_alpha   90.00
_cell.angle_beta   90.00
_cell.angle_gamma   90.00
#
_symmetry.space_group_name_H-M   'P 1'
#
loop_
_entity.id
_entity.type
_entity.pdbx_description
1 polymer ?
#
loop_
_entity_poly.entity_id
_entity_poly.type
_entity_poly.pdbx_seq_one_letter_code
_entity_poly.pdbx_strand_id
1 'polypeptide(L)'
;MYFIDQLFIHQDHPDGGLPLVGTHVIERLDMETGEALPPSVNQKRLEGSFSTKLTIRCDGYRVRVEGNPSRWQRMDNLFGLTSLDDCVEIYNHLLSRYGLPPLTKNTRLYPRQSPDGKSTSLVGNGAEITSIDWTRNLAVGQGKEASFIRGMSSMQIGRGRKPNLFPNGMTCGWGYGSSWLLNKLYCKAFELKEHLKKDKRKKDGITENQLEYVEKLISYCEQNGVVRDENSLKQLFLKKHRLQFYGLVTEEDFYPHLNDIENAMKTIQITHDEHVSIAHQLLEVGAVNTLRKANTTMSYFTLWQNGTDLR
;
A
#
# COMPACT_ATOMS: atom_id res chain seq x y z
N MET A 1 2.33 -9.71 11.26
CA MET A 1 1.60 -10.52 10.26
C MET A 1 1.34 -9.66 9.03
N TYR A 2 1.54 -10.20 7.83
CA TYR A 2 1.26 -9.51 6.57
C TYR A 2 -0.14 -9.85 6.06
N PHE A 3 -0.74 -8.94 5.30
CA PHE A 3 -1.97 -9.13 4.55
C PHE A 3 -1.83 -8.52 3.15
N ILE A 4 -2.73 -8.88 2.23
CA ILE A 4 -2.69 -8.45 0.83
C ILE A 4 -3.57 -7.22 0.67
N ASP A 5 -2.96 -6.07 0.42
CA ASP A 5 -3.71 -4.83 0.21
C ASP A 5 -4.05 -4.58 -1.26
N GLN A 6 -3.24 -5.07 -2.19
CA GLN A 6 -3.56 -4.92 -3.61
C GLN A 6 -3.17 -6.19 -4.36
N LEU A 7 -4.03 -6.65 -5.26
CA LEU A 7 -3.76 -7.81 -6.09
C LEU A 7 -4.22 -7.55 -7.52
N PHE A 8 -3.28 -7.58 -8.46
CA PHE A 8 -3.56 -7.46 -9.89
C PHE A 8 -3.24 -8.80 -10.53
N ILE A 9 -4.24 -9.42 -11.16
CA ILE A 9 -4.14 -10.77 -11.68
C ILE A 9 -4.82 -10.85 -13.05
N HIS A 10 -4.31 -11.71 -13.93
CA HIS A 10 -4.96 -12.00 -15.20
C HIS A 10 -4.87 -13.49 -15.54
N GLN A 11 -5.73 -13.94 -16.43
CA GLN A 11 -5.65 -15.29 -17.01
C GLN A 11 -5.94 -15.20 -18.51
N ASP A 12 -5.13 -15.92 -19.30
CA ASP A 12 -5.32 -16.08 -20.73
C ASP A 12 -6.17 -17.32 -21.04
N HIS A 13 -7.08 -17.19 -22.00
CA HIS A 13 -7.94 -18.24 -22.54
C HIS A 13 -7.70 -18.35 -24.05
N PRO A 14 -6.81 -19.26 -24.49
CA PRO A 14 -6.41 -19.38 -25.90
C PRO A 14 -7.57 -19.67 -26.86
N ASP A 15 -8.57 -20.42 -26.39
CA ASP A 15 -9.76 -20.76 -27.17
C ASP A 15 -10.69 -19.55 -27.42
N GLY A 16 -10.47 -18.45 -26.70
CA GLY A 16 -11.25 -17.23 -26.82
C GLY A 16 -12.73 -17.43 -26.44
N GLY A 17 -13.61 -16.71 -27.13
CA GLY A 17 -15.06 -16.82 -26.95
C GLY A 17 -15.61 -16.18 -25.67
N LEU A 18 -14.78 -15.44 -24.93
CA LEU A 18 -15.21 -14.75 -23.72
C LEU A 18 -15.99 -13.48 -24.06
N PRO A 19 -16.94 -13.06 -23.21
CA PRO A 19 -17.62 -11.78 -23.40
C PRO A 19 -16.63 -10.61 -23.25
N LEU A 20 -16.77 -9.60 -24.10
CA LEU A 20 -16.04 -8.34 -23.94
C LEU A 20 -16.54 -7.61 -22.71
N VAL A 21 -15.65 -7.31 -21.78
CA VAL A 21 -15.99 -6.61 -20.53
C VAL A 21 -15.11 -5.38 -20.39
N GLY A 22 -15.76 -4.22 -20.51
CA GLY A 22 -15.12 -2.91 -20.44
C GLY A 22 -16.12 -1.77 -20.52
N THR A 23 -15.61 -0.56 -20.67
CA THR A 23 -16.44 0.62 -20.96
C THR A 23 -16.59 0.87 -22.46
N HIS A 24 -15.52 0.68 -23.22
CA HIS A 24 -15.47 0.91 -24.66
C HIS A 24 -14.65 -0.19 -25.32
N VAL A 25 -15.05 -0.57 -26.53
CA VAL A 25 -14.28 -1.44 -27.41
C VAL A 25 -13.55 -0.55 -28.42
N ILE A 26 -12.27 -0.82 -28.63
CA ILE A 26 -11.44 -0.18 -29.65
C ILE A 26 -11.16 -1.25 -30.70
N GLU A 27 -11.85 -1.14 -31.83
CA GLU A 27 -11.57 -1.94 -33.01
C GLU A 27 -10.32 -1.39 -33.68
N ARG A 28 -9.47 -2.29 -34.17
CA ARG A 28 -8.24 -1.96 -34.85
C ARG A 28 -8.25 -2.66 -36.19
N LEU A 29 -7.89 -1.93 -37.22
CA LEU A 29 -7.75 -2.43 -38.57
C LEU A 29 -6.29 -2.27 -38.97
N ASP A 30 -5.73 -3.29 -39.60
CA ASP A 30 -4.45 -3.16 -40.26
C ASP A 30 -4.64 -2.26 -41.50
N MET A 31 -3.87 -1.17 -41.57
CA MET A 31 -4.07 -0.15 -42.60
C MET A 31 -3.61 -0.57 -43.99
N GLU A 32 -2.74 -1.60 -44.10
CA GLU A 32 -2.25 -2.09 -45.39
C GLU A 32 -3.16 -3.19 -45.94
N THR A 33 -3.64 -4.09 -45.09
CA THR A 33 -4.43 -5.26 -45.48
C THR A 33 -5.93 -5.07 -45.32
N GLY A 34 -6.37 -4.14 -44.47
CA GLY A 34 -7.78 -3.97 -44.08
C GLY A 34 -8.29 -5.05 -43.13
N GLU A 35 -7.43 -5.96 -42.67
CA GLU A 35 -7.82 -7.04 -41.76
C GLU A 35 -8.11 -6.52 -40.35
N ALA A 36 -9.13 -7.10 -39.72
CA ALA A 36 -9.46 -6.78 -38.33
C ALA A 36 -8.40 -7.37 -37.39
N LEU A 37 -7.73 -6.50 -36.64
CA LEU A 37 -6.84 -6.88 -35.55
C LEU A 37 -7.67 -7.17 -34.28
N PRO A 38 -7.14 -7.97 -33.34
CA PRO A 38 -7.82 -8.24 -32.09
C PRO A 38 -8.25 -6.96 -31.37
N PRO A 39 -9.54 -6.84 -30.96
CA PRO A 39 -10.04 -5.64 -30.34
C PRO A 39 -9.38 -5.41 -28.98
N SER A 40 -9.24 -4.14 -28.60
CA SER A 40 -8.81 -3.79 -27.24
C SER A 40 -9.97 -3.20 -26.48
N VAL A 41 -10.15 -3.65 -25.24
CA VAL A 41 -11.24 -3.18 -24.39
C VAL A 41 -10.70 -2.31 -23.26
N ASN A 42 -11.34 -1.17 -23.02
CA ASN A 42 -10.99 -0.32 -21.87
C ASN A 42 -11.49 -0.94 -20.56
N GLN A 43 -10.79 -0.64 -19.47
CA GLN A 43 -11.13 -1.18 -18.16
C GLN A 43 -12.51 -0.70 -17.67
N LYS A 44 -13.27 -1.59 -17.01
CA LYS A 44 -14.53 -1.27 -16.32
C LYS A 44 -14.29 -1.15 -14.83
N ARG A 45 -14.56 0.04 -14.28
CA ARG A 45 -14.50 0.29 -12.83
C ARG A 45 -15.80 -0.17 -12.19
N LEU A 46 -15.66 -0.98 -11.15
CA LEU A 46 -16.75 -1.45 -10.30
C LEU A 46 -16.71 -0.65 -9.00
N GLU A 47 -17.87 -0.14 -8.59
CA GLU A 47 -18.02 0.50 -7.28
C GLU A 47 -18.74 -0.47 -6.36
N GLY A 48 -18.12 -0.76 -5.22
CA GLY A 48 -18.70 -1.53 -4.12
C GLY A 48 -19.17 -0.59 -3.01
N SER A 49 -19.68 -1.19 -1.93
CA SER A 49 -20.03 -0.46 -0.70
C SER A 49 -18.83 0.36 -0.19
N PHE A 50 -19.11 1.45 0.54
CA PHE A 50 -18.08 2.32 1.13
C PHE A 50 -17.09 2.91 0.10
N SER A 51 -17.56 3.17 -1.13
CA SER A 51 -16.77 3.73 -2.24
C SER A 51 -15.54 2.90 -2.64
N THR A 52 -15.55 1.59 -2.34
CA THR A 52 -14.47 0.68 -2.71
C THR A 52 -14.47 0.46 -4.22
N LYS A 53 -13.29 0.35 -4.83
CA LYS A 53 -13.16 0.23 -6.28
C LYS A 53 -12.33 -0.98 -6.66
N LEU A 54 -12.87 -1.76 -7.58
CA LEU A 54 -12.14 -2.78 -8.31
C LEU A 54 -12.28 -2.49 -9.80
N THR A 55 -11.37 -3.03 -10.59
CA THR A 55 -11.38 -2.86 -12.03
C THR A 55 -11.33 -4.23 -12.69
N ILE A 56 -12.20 -4.43 -13.67
CA ILE A 56 -12.23 -5.64 -14.48
C ILE A 56 -12.06 -5.29 -15.95
N ARG A 57 -11.45 -6.19 -16.71
CA ARG A 57 -11.32 -6.09 -18.17
C ARG A 57 -11.33 -7.48 -18.78
N CYS A 58 -12.09 -7.65 -19.85
CA CYS A 58 -11.97 -8.80 -20.74
C CYS A 58 -11.99 -8.36 -22.20
N ASP A 59 -11.04 -8.83 -23.00
CA ASP A 59 -10.92 -8.56 -24.43
C ASP A 59 -11.28 -9.76 -25.32
N GLY A 60 -11.99 -10.74 -24.76
CA GLY A 60 -12.40 -11.96 -25.45
C GLY A 60 -11.43 -13.12 -25.28
N TYR A 61 -10.19 -12.84 -24.87
CA TYR A 61 -9.15 -13.84 -24.64
C TYR A 61 -8.53 -13.75 -23.25
N ARG A 62 -8.33 -12.54 -22.72
CA ARG A 62 -7.72 -12.33 -21.41
C ARG A 62 -8.72 -11.75 -20.43
N VAL A 63 -8.83 -12.35 -19.26
CA VAL A 63 -9.54 -11.77 -18.11
C VAL A 63 -8.51 -11.10 -17.20
N ARG A 64 -8.77 -9.87 -16.77
CA ARG A 64 -7.92 -9.12 -15.83
C ARG A 64 -8.76 -8.51 -14.73
N VAL A 65 -8.30 -8.67 -13.49
CA VAL A 65 -8.90 -8.07 -12.30
C VAL A 65 -7.83 -7.33 -11.51
N GLU A 66 -8.14 -6.10 -11.10
CA GLU A 66 -7.23 -5.21 -10.39
C GLU A 66 -7.91 -4.46 -9.25
N GLY A 67 -7.23 -4.39 -8.12
CA GLY A 67 -7.56 -3.48 -7.03
C GLY A 67 -7.26 -4.09 -5.67
N ASN A 68 -7.99 -3.63 -4.65
CA ASN A 68 -7.81 -4.03 -3.26
C ASN A 68 -8.90 -5.01 -2.84
N PRO A 69 -8.61 -6.34 -2.78
CA PRO A 69 -9.59 -7.32 -2.34
C PRO A 69 -9.91 -7.20 -0.85
N SER A 70 -8.91 -6.85 -0.02
CA SER A 70 -9.06 -6.66 1.43
C SER A 70 -9.99 -5.52 1.84
N ARG A 71 -10.17 -4.54 0.96
CA ARG A 71 -11.03 -3.37 1.16
C ARG A 71 -12.41 -3.56 0.53
N TRP A 72 -12.57 -4.48 -0.43
CA TRP A 72 -13.78 -4.61 -1.22
C TRP A 72 -15.02 -4.83 -0.33
N GLN A 73 -16.03 -3.97 -0.50
CA GLN A 73 -17.27 -3.98 0.29
C GLN A 73 -17.08 -3.90 1.82
N ARG A 74 -15.94 -3.40 2.30
CA ARG A 74 -15.66 -3.22 3.73
C ARG A 74 -15.51 -1.75 4.09
N MET A 75 -15.56 -1.43 5.39
CA MET A 75 -15.40 -0.06 5.91
C MET A 75 -13.97 0.39 6.11
N ASP A 76 -13.05 -0.54 6.34
CA ASP A 76 -11.59 -0.33 6.34
C ASP A 76 -10.85 -1.62 5.95
N ASN A 77 -9.53 -1.49 5.85
CA ASN A 77 -8.54 -2.54 5.64
C ASN A 77 -7.39 -2.36 6.65
N LEU A 78 -7.71 -2.00 7.90
CA LEU A 78 -6.69 -1.98 8.95
C LEU A 78 -6.08 -3.38 9.06
N PHE A 79 -6.92 -4.41 8.99
CA PHE A 79 -6.53 -5.81 8.83
C PHE A 79 -7.22 -6.39 7.58
N GLY A 80 -6.41 -6.90 6.65
CA GLY A 80 -6.88 -7.46 5.39
C GLY A 80 -6.87 -8.99 5.34
N LEU A 81 -7.10 -9.50 4.15
CA LEU A 81 -6.99 -10.91 3.80
C LEU A 81 -5.53 -11.35 3.78
N THR A 82 -5.27 -12.52 4.35
CA THR A 82 -3.91 -13.02 4.52
C THR A 82 -3.54 -14.08 3.48
N SER A 83 -4.50 -14.60 2.72
CA SER A 83 -4.27 -15.62 1.69
C SER A 83 -4.60 -15.11 0.28
N LEU A 84 -3.87 -15.63 -0.71
CA LEU A 84 -4.16 -15.42 -2.13
C LEU A 84 -5.50 -16.03 -2.52
N ASP A 85 -5.85 -17.19 -1.96
CA ASP A 85 -7.09 -17.90 -2.25
C ASP A 85 -8.32 -17.05 -1.89
N ASP A 86 -8.36 -16.47 -0.68
CA ASP A 86 -9.46 -15.58 -0.26
C ASP A 86 -9.57 -14.34 -1.18
N CYS A 87 -8.42 -13.80 -1.60
CA CYS A 87 -8.40 -12.64 -2.51
C CYS A 87 -8.97 -13.01 -3.88
N VAL A 88 -8.59 -14.17 -4.42
CA VAL A 88 -9.04 -14.67 -5.72
C VAL A 88 -10.52 -15.08 -5.66
N GLU A 89 -11.00 -15.60 -4.53
CA GLU A 89 -12.41 -15.91 -4.34
C GLU A 89 -13.30 -14.67 -4.46
N ILE A 90 -12.91 -13.55 -3.84
CA ILE A 90 -13.61 -12.25 -4.03
C ILE A 90 -13.65 -11.85 -5.51
N TYR A 91 -12.55 -12.03 -6.24
CA TYR A 91 -12.50 -11.73 -7.67
C TYR A 91 -13.38 -12.66 -8.48
N ASN A 92 -13.39 -13.96 -8.19
CA ASN A 92 -14.22 -14.95 -8.87
C ASN A 92 -15.72 -14.70 -8.66
N HIS A 93 -16.12 -14.28 -7.46
CA HIS A 93 -17.49 -13.83 -7.19
C HIS A 93 -17.91 -12.61 -8.01
N LEU A 94 -16.96 -11.76 -8.42
CA LEU A 94 -17.24 -10.62 -9.31
C LEU A 94 -17.30 -11.04 -10.77
N LEU A 95 -16.37 -11.90 -11.20
CA LEU A 95 -16.30 -12.40 -12.57
C LEU A 95 -17.57 -13.15 -12.99
N SER A 96 -18.15 -13.95 -12.08
CA SER A 96 -19.39 -14.68 -12.33
C SER A 96 -20.57 -13.77 -12.68
N ARG A 97 -20.64 -12.56 -12.11
CA ARG A 97 -21.68 -11.57 -12.41
C ARG A 97 -21.61 -11.01 -13.83
N TYR A 98 -20.46 -11.17 -14.49
CA TYR A 98 -20.22 -10.72 -15.86
C TYR A 98 -20.12 -11.89 -16.85
N GLY A 99 -20.49 -13.11 -16.43
CA GLY A 99 -20.39 -14.30 -17.28
C GLY A 99 -18.95 -14.66 -17.65
N LEU A 100 -17.97 -14.20 -16.87
CA LEU A 100 -16.56 -14.52 -17.07
C LEU A 100 -16.17 -15.77 -16.28
N PRO A 101 -15.26 -16.60 -16.81
CA PRO A 101 -14.76 -17.77 -16.11
C PRO A 101 -13.98 -17.36 -14.84
N PRO A 102 -13.95 -18.23 -13.81
CA PRO A 102 -13.14 -17.99 -12.63
C PRO A 102 -11.65 -18.05 -12.97
N LEU A 103 -10.86 -17.27 -12.25
CA LEU A 103 -9.41 -17.39 -12.20
C LEU A 103 -9.05 -18.70 -11.51
N THR A 104 -8.14 -19.44 -12.13
CA THR A 104 -7.74 -20.80 -11.73
C THR A 104 -6.28 -20.85 -11.32
N LYS A 105 -5.94 -21.83 -10.47
CA LYS A 105 -4.57 -22.10 -10.06
C LYS A 105 -3.77 -22.67 -11.24
N ASN A 106 -2.52 -22.24 -11.38
CA ASN A 106 -1.55 -22.90 -12.24
C ASN A 106 -1.24 -24.28 -11.68
N THR A 107 -1.21 -25.27 -12.55
CA THR A 107 -0.81 -26.65 -12.22
C THR A 107 0.38 -27.11 -13.06
N ARG A 108 0.62 -26.46 -14.21
CA ARG A 108 1.72 -26.76 -15.12
C ARG A 108 2.29 -25.48 -15.71
N LEU A 109 3.60 -25.49 -15.95
CA LEU A 109 4.33 -24.42 -16.62
C LEU A 109 4.90 -24.94 -17.94
N TYR A 110 4.81 -24.12 -18.97
CA TYR A 110 5.30 -24.43 -20.31
C TYR A 110 6.33 -23.39 -20.75
N PRO A 111 7.40 -23.81 -21.43
CA PRO A 111 8.31 -22.88 -22.08
C PRO A 111 7.58 -22.17 -23.23
N ARG A 112 7.65 -20.84 -23.24
CA ARG A 112 7.14 -20.01 -24.32
C ARG A 112 8.11 -20.04 -25.48
N GLN A 113 7.61 -20.30 -26.68
CA GLN A 113 8.41 -20.11 -27.89
C GLN A 113 8.89 -18.65 -27.96
N SER A 114 10.20 -18.49 -28.03
CA SER A 114 10.86 -17.18 -28.07
C SER A 114 11.69 -17.13 -29.36
N PRO A 115 11.87 -15.94 -29.97
CA PRO A 115 12.75 -15.81 -31.14
C PRO A 115 14.15 -16.34 -30.85
N ASP A 116 14.82 -16.83 -31.89
CA ASP A 116 16.14 -17.45 -31.76
C ASP A 116 17.15 -16.51 -31.06
N GLY A 117 17.96 -17.08 -30.16
CA GLY A 117 18.90 -16.34 -29.31
C GLY A 117 18.31 -15.54 -28.15
N LYS A 118 16.98 -15.54 -27.92
CA LYS A 118 16.37 -14.89 -26.74
C LYS A 118 16.07 -15.87 -25.61
N SER A 119 16.15 -15.38 -24.37
CA SER A 119 15.82 -16.18 -23.19
C SER A 119 14.37 -16.65 -23.22
N THR A 120 14.18 -17.94 -22.97
CA THR A 120 12.85 -18.56 -22.90
C THR A 120 12.12 -18.06 -21.65
N SER A 121 10.86 -17.67 -21.78
CA SER A 121 9.98 -17.35 -20.65
C SER A 121 9.06 -18.53 -20.35
N LEU A 122 8.56 -18.64 -19.11
CA LEU A 122 7.55 -19.63 -18.75
C LEU A 122 6.16 -18.99 -18.80
N VAL A 123 5.17 -19.78 -19.22
CA VAL A 123 3.75 -19.44 -19.18
C VAL A 123 3.01 -20.56 -18.47
N GLY A 124 2.08 -20.20 -17.59
CA GLY A 124 1.27 -21.16 -16.86
C GLY A 124 -0.10 -21.42 -17.51
N ASN A 125 -0.80 -22.47 -17.07
CA ASN A 125 -2.16 -22.78 -17.51
C ASN A 125 -3.27 -22.15 -16.65
N GLY A 126 -2.92 -21.31 -15.68
CA GLY A 126 -3.85 -20.64 -14.79
C GLY A 126 -3.58 -19.14 -14.73
N ALA A 127 -4.02 -18.51 -13.65
CA ALA A 127 -3.93 -17.07 -13.48
C ALA A 127 -2.52 -16.61 -13.06
N GLU A 128 -2.07 -15.48 -13.60
CA GLU A 128 -0.78 -14.87 -13.29
C GLU A 128 -0.93 -13.53 -12.57
N ILE A 129 -0.23 -13.40 -11.43
CA ILE A 129 -0.12 -12.18 -10.64
C ILE A 129 0.82 -11.21 -11.34
N THR A 130 0.36 -9.97 -11.55
CA THR A 130 1.11 -8.90 -12.22
C THR A 130 1.57 -7.80 -11.28
N SER A 131 0.89 -7.63 -10.15
CA SER A 131 1.30 -6.78 -9.05
C SER A 131 0.66 -7.31 -7.78
N ILE A 132 1.38 -7.25 -6.67
CA ILE A 132 0.84 -7.56 -5.36
C ILE A 132 1.44 -6.61 -4.33
N ASP A 133 0.60 -6.06 -3.47
CA ASP A 133 1.01 -5.17 -2.40
C ASP A 133 0.79 -5.89 -1.06
N TRP A 134 1.90 -6.23 -0.40
CA TRP A 134 1.93 -6.86 0.90
C TRP A 134 2.05 -5.81 1.99
N THR A 135 1.19 -5.89 3.00
CA THR A 135 1.06 -4.84 4.01
C THR A 135 1.12 -5.41 5.42
N ARG A 136 1.78 -4.69 6.33
CA ARG A 136 1.68 -4.93 7.77
C ARG A 136 1.51 -3.61 8.52
N ASN A 137 1.03 -3.72 9.76
CA ASN A 137 0.96 -2.59 10.69
C ASN A 137 2.07 -2.74 11.73
N LEU A 138 2.87 -1.70 11.89
CA LEU A 138 3.85 -1.57 12.96
C LEU A 138 3.22 -0.72 14.08
N ALA A 139 3.34 -1.18 15.32
CA ALA A 139 2.97 -0.39 16.50
C ALA A 139 4.25 0.26 17.04
N VAL A 140 4.44 1.55 16.80
CA VAL A 140 5.65 2.27 17.21
C VAL A 140 5.45 3.05 18.51
N GLY A 141 4.23 3.01 19.07
CA GLY A 141 3.83 3.73 20.27
C GLY A 141 3.22 5.10 19.95
N GLN A 142 2.25 5.50 20.77
CA GLN A 142 1.49 6.74 20.59
C GLN A 142 2.41 7.96 20.44
N GLY A 143 2.16 8.77 19.42
CA GLY A 143 2.89 10.02 19.16
C GLY A 143 4.26 9.84 18.50
N LYS A 144 4.73 8.61 18.32
CA LYS A 144 6.07 8.30 17.78
C LYS A 144 6.10 8.07 16.28
N GLU A 145 4.94 8.03 15.61
CA GLU A 145 4.80 7.67 14.20
C GLU A 145 5.61 8.59 13.28
N ALA A 146 5.50 9.90 13.48
CA ALA A 146 6.21 10.88 12.65
C ALA A 146 7.73 10.81 12.84
N SER A 147 8.21 10.64 14.08
CA SER A 147 9.64 10.49 14.38
C SER A 147 10.18 9.16 13.84
N PHE A 148 9.43 8.07 13.94
CA PHE A 148 9.79 6.79 13.36
C PHE A 148 9.92 6.90 11.83
N ILE A 149 8.92 7.47 11.15
CA ILE A 149 8.94 7.64 9.68
C ILE A 149 10.11 8.54 9.26
N ARG A 150 10.34 9.64 9.99
CA ARG A 150 11.47 10.55 9.75
C ARG A 150 12.82 9.85 9.95
N GLY A 151 12.98 9.10 11.03
CA GLY A 151 14.16 8.29 11.28
C GLY A 151 14.41 7.31 10.14
N MET A 152 13.42 6.50 9.80
CA MET A 152 13.52 5.57 8.67
C MET A 152 13.88 6.27 7.36
N SER A 153 13.35 7.47 7.11
CA SER A 153 13.66 8.26 5.91
C SER A 153 15.10 8.77 5.80
N SER A 154 15.94 8.56 6.81
CA SER A 154 17.39 8.78 6.69
C SER A 154 18.13 7.61 6.07
N MET A 155 17.48 6.44 5.97
CA MET A 155 18.08 5.19 5.52
C MET A 155 17.85 4.95 4.03
N GLN A 156 18.87 4.42 3.36
CA GLN A 156 18.69 3.71 2.11
C GLN A 156 18.34 2.25 2.40
N ILE A 157 17.45 1.67 1.62
CA ILE A 157 17.00 0.28 1.82
C ILE A 157 17.21 -0.59 0.58
N GLY A 158 17.32 -1.90 0.81
CA GLY A 158 17.57 -2.89 -0.24
C GLY A 158 18.85 -2.55 -1.01
N ARG A 159 18.72 -2.38 -2.33
CA ARG A 159 19.84 -2.06 -3.23
C ARG A 159 20.16 -0.55 -3.30
N GLY A 160 20.31 0.10 -2.15
CA GLY A 160 20.65 1.53 -2.07
C GLY A 160 19.53 2.45 -2.57
N ARG A 161 18.27 2.04 -2.46
CA ARG A 161 17.14 2.87 -2.88
C ARG A 161 17.04 4.06 -1.95
N LYS A 162 16.97 5.26 -2.51
CA LYS A 162 16.90 6.51 -1.74
C LYS A 162 15.49 6.73 -1.17
N PRO A 163 15.39 7.24 0.07
CA PRO A 163 14.12 7.61 0.68
C PRO A 163 13.53 8.85 0.03
N ASN A 164 12.19 8.92 0.01
CA ASN A 164 11.41 10.10 -0.32
C ASN A 164 10.44 10.40 0.82
N LEU A 165 10.82 11.32 1.72
CA LEU A 165 9.96 11.81 2.80
C LEU A 165 9.04 12.90 2.28
N PHE A 166 7.74 12.77 2.52
CA PHE A 166 6.76 13.76 2.10
C PHE A 166 6.85 15.02 2.99
N PRO A 167 6.50 16.22 2.49
CA PRO A 167 6.65 17.47 3.24
C PRO A 167 5.94 17.51 4.60
N ASN A 168 4.84 16.77 4.75
CA ASN A 168 4.10 16.66 6.01
C ASN A 168 4.77 15.75 7.05
N GLY A 169 5.83 15.03 6.69
CA GLY A 169 6.53 14.09 7.56
C GLY A 169 5.76 12.81 7.91
N MET A 170 4.56 12.60 7.35
CA MET A 170 3.65 11.50 7.71
C MET A 170 3.74 10.30 6.76
N THR A 171 4.58 10.38 5.74
CA THR A 171 4.78 9.31 4.75
C THR A 171 6.21 9.34 4.23
N CYS A 172 6.82 8.17 4.11
CA CYS A 172 8.08 7.98 3.40
C CYS A 172 7.93 6.82 2.43
N GLY A 173 8.60 6.87 1.28
CA GLY A 173 8.68 5.70 0.40
C GLY A 173 10.01 5.59 -0.33
N TRP A 174 10.29 4.39 -0.84
CA TRP A 174 11.50 4.04 -1.55
C TRP A 174 11.16 3.34 -2.86
N GLY A 175 11.74 3.81 -3.96
CA GLY A 175 11.48 3.24 -5.29
C GLY A 175 10.20 3.75 -5.96
N TYR A 176 9.79 5.00 -5.70
CA TYR A 176 8.74 5.65 -6.49
C TYR A 176 9.09 5.62 -7.99
N GLY A 177 8.12 5.23 -8.82
CA GLY A 177 8.32 5.03 -10.26
C GLY A 177 9.03 3.72 -10.64
N SER A 178 9.41 2.88 -9.67
CA SER A 178 10.03 1.59 -9.96
C SER A 178 9.03 0.59 -10.55
N SER A 179 9.43 -0.08 -11.63
CA SER A 179 8.75 -1.27 -12.17
C SER A 179 9.14 -2.57 -11.46
N TRP A 180 9.94 -2.48 -10.38
CA TRP A 180 10.45 -3.60 -9.60
C TRP A 180 9.77 -3.70 -8.23
N LEU A 181 10.03 -2.73 -7.35
CA LEU A 181 9.59 -2.76 -5.95
C LEU A 181 9.42 -1.34 -5.40
N LEU A 182 8.30 -1.10 -4.72
CA LEU A 182 8.04 0.11 -3.95
C LEU A 182 7.81 -0.27 -2.48
N ASN A 183 8.49 0.43 -1.57
CA ASN A 183 8.20 0.36 -0.14
C ASN A 183 7.60 1.68 0.31
N LYS A 184 6.63 1.65 1.20
CA LYS A 184 5.97 2.85 1.71
C LYS A 184 5.64 2.69 3.18
N LEU A 185 6.08 3.64 3.98
CA LEU A 185 5.71 3.82 5.38
C LEU A 185 4.80 5.03 5.52
N TYR A 186 3.69 4.93 6.26
CA TYR A 186 2.89 6.11 6.61
C TYR A 186 2.12 5.97 7.92
N CYS A 187 1.84 7.11 8.55
CA CYS A 187 1.01 7.18 9.75
C CYS A 187 -0.45 6.89 9.35
N LYS A 188 -0.99 5.76 9.81
CA LYS A 188 -2.33 5.33 9.41
C LYS A 188 -3.43 6.20 9.99
N ALA A 189 -3.27 6.65 11.24
CA ALA A 189 -4.20 7.59 11.87
C ALA A 189 -4.32 8.90 11.07
N PHE A 190 -3.19 9.46 10.63
CA PHE A 190 -3.17 10.68 9.83
C PHE A 190 -3.88 10.49 8.48
N GLU A 191 -3.61 9.38 7.79
CA GLU A 191 -4.28 9.04 6.54
C GLU A 191 -5.81 8.93 6.72
N LEU A 192 -6.27 8.20 7.75
CA LEU A 192 -7.68 8.06 8.06
C LEU A 192 -8.34 9.40 8.39
N LYS A 193 -7.67 10.29 9.13
CA LYS A 193 -8.17 11.65 9.40
C LYS A 193 -8.35 12.47 8.13
N GLU A 194 -7.41 12.39 7.19
CA GLU A 194 -7.52 13.10 5.91
C GLU A 194 -8.67 12.57 5.06
N HIS A 195 -8.92 11.25 5.09
CA HIS A 195 -10.10 10.67 4.46
C HIS A 195 -11.40 11.10 5.15
N LEU A 196 -11.46 11.05 6.48
CA LEU A 196 -12.61 11.48 7.26
C LEU A 196 -12.96 12.96 7.00
N LYS A 197 -11.98 13.84 6.88
CA LYS A 197 -12.20 15.26 6.53
C LYS A 197 -12.85 15.41 5.16
N LYS A 198 -12.45 14.61 4.16
CA LYS A 198 -13.06 14.63 2.82
C LYS A 198 -14.48 14.09 2.86
N ASP A 199 -14.70 13.06 3.66
CA ASP A 199 -15.98 12.41 3.86
C ASP A 199 -17.00 13.31 4.57
N LYS A 200 -16.61 14.01 5.65
CA LYS A 200 -17.46 15.01 6.32
C LYS A 200 -17.84 16.20 5.42
N ARG A 201 -17.13 16.43 4.30
CA ARG A 201 -17.47 17.47 3.31
C ARG A 201 -18.47 16.99 2.26
N LYS A 202 -18.68 15.69 2.12
CA LYS A 202 -19.69 15.15 1.21
C LYS A 202 -21.06 15.39 1.82
N LYS A 203 -22.00 15.87 1.00
CA LYS A 203 -23.38 16.15 1.44
C LYS A 203 -24.22 14.88 1.60
N ASP A 204 -23.91 13.85 0.83
CA ASP A 204 -24.68 12.60 0.75
C ASP A 204 -23.77 11.37 0.81
N GLY A 205 -24.32 10.24 1.26
CA GLY A 205 -23.71 8.91 1.11
C GLY A 205 -22.85 8.41 2.28
N ILE A 206 -22.77 9.14 3.39
CA ILE A 206 -22.04 8.70 4.59
C ILE A 206 -22.96 8.76 5.81
N THR A 207 -23.13 7.60 6.44
CA THR A 207 -23.97 7.48 7.64
C THR A 207 -23.20 7.88 8.90
N GLU A 208 -23.89 8.33 9.94
CA GLU A 208 -23.29 8.68 11.23
C GLU A 208 -22.52 7.51 11.85
N ASN A 209 -23.09 6.30 11.79
CA ASN A 209 -22.42 5.06 12.26
C ASN A 209 -21.09 4.80 11.54
N GLN A 210 -20.99 5.15 10.24
CA GLN A 210 -19.73 5.03 9.50
C GLN A 210 -18.68 6.02 10.00
N LEU A 211 -19.09 7.25 10.31
CA LEU A 211 -18.19 8.26 10.87
C LEU A 211 -17.69 7.84 12.25
N GLU A 212 -18.59 7.39 13.12
CA GLU A 212 -18.23 6.94 14.48
C GLU A 212 -17.25 5.75 14.44
N TYR A 213 -17.47 4.80 13.53
CA TYR A 213 -16.54 3.68 13.34
C TYR A 213 -15.14 4.17 12.92
N VAL A 214 -15.06 5.08 11.95
CA VAL A 214 -13.77 5.61 11.47
C VAL A 214 -13.07 6.40 12.58
N GLU A 215 -13.81 7.14 13.40
CA GLU A 215 -13.26 7.85 14.57
C GLU A 215 -12.67 6.87 15.60
N LYS A 216 -13.37 5.77 15.92
CA LYS A 216 -12.82 4.69 16.78
C LYS A 216 -11.57 4.07 16.19
N LEU A 217 -11.54 3.84 14.87
CA LEU A 217 -10.38 3.30 14.17
C LEU A 217 -9.18 4.25 14.21
N ILE A 218 -9.43 5.55 14.06
CA ILE A 218 -8.41 6.59 14.23
C ILE A 218 -7.85 6.55 15.65
N SER A 219 -8.70 6.55 16.68
CA SER A 219 -8.26 6.49 18.07
C SER A 219 -7.43 5.24 18.37
N TYR A 220 -7.83 4.07 17.85
CA TYR A 220 -7.03 2.85 17.95
C TYR A 220 -5.65 3.03 17.31
N CYS A 221 -5.58 3.60 16.10
CA CYS A 221 -4.34 3.81 15.40
C CYS A 221 -3.41 4.79 16.15
N GLU A 222 -3.96 5.85 16.74
CA GLU A 222 -3.19 6.81 17.53
C GLU A 222 -2.66 6.22 18.83
N GLN A 223 -3.51 5.51 19.58
CA GLN A 223 -3.11 4.88 20.85
C GLN A 223 -1.97 3.88 20.67
N ASN A 224 -1.96 3.14 19.56
CA ASN A 224 -0.93 2.15 19.28
C ASN A 224 0.26 2.73 18.48
N GLY A 225 0.16 3.96 17.99
CA GLY A 225 1.13 4.53 17.07
C GLY A 225 1.27 3.73 15.79
N VAL A 226 0.19 3.55 15.02
CA VAL A 226 0.19 2.66 13.86
C VAL A 226 0.87 3.31 12.67
N VAL A 227 2.02 2.76 12.30
CA VAL A 227 2.70 3.02 11.03
C VAL A 227 2.48 1.83 10.10
N ARG A 228 1.90 2.10 8.94
CA ARG A 228 1.65 1.09 7.92
C ARG A 228 2.88 0.90 7.04
N ASP A 229 3.27 -0.34 6.83
CA ASP A 229 4.36 -0.78 5.96
C ASP A 229 3.79 -1.54 4.77
N GLU A 230 3.82 -0.89 3.59
CA GLU A 230 3.34 -1.41 2.30
C GLU A 230 4.52 -1.74 1.38
N ASN A 231 4.48 -2.94 0.81
CA ASN A 231 5.50 -3.49 -0.09
C ASN A 231 4.83 -3.87 -1.42
N SER A 232 4.91 -2.99 -2.41
CA SER A 232 4.34 -3.24 -3.74
C SER A 232 5.34 -3.95 -4.64
N LEU A 233 5.17 -5.26 -4.82
CA LEU A 233 5.94 -6.09 -5.75
C LEU A 233 5.35 -5.96 -7.15
N LYS A 234 6.15 -5.52 -8.12
CA LYS A 234 5.71 -5.28 -9.49
C LYS A 234 6.10 -6.43 -10.42
N GLN A 235 5.53 -6.44 -11.63
CA GLN A 235 5.61 -7.59 -12.55
C GLN A 235 7.05 -8.07 -12.83
N LEU A 236 8.02 -7.16 -12.97
CA LEU A 236 9.42 -7.55 -13.21
C LEU A 236 10.01 -8.31 -12.03
N PHE A 237 9.70 -7.89 -10.81
CA PHE A 237 10.10 -8.58 -9.59
C PHE A 237 9.49 -9.97 -9.55
N LEU A 238 8.17 -10.05 -9.71
CA LEU A 238 7.42 -11.31 -9.65
C LEU A 238 7.97 -12.31 -10.67
N LYS A 239 8.18 -11.89 -11.92
CA LYS A 239 8.74 -12.75 -12.97
C LYS A 239 10.18 -13.20 -12.69
N LYS A 240 11.03 -12.32 -12.15
CA LYS A 240 12.41 -12.71 -11.79
C LYS A 240 12.40 -13.85 -10.76
N HIS A 241 11.51 -13.75 -9.78
CA HIS A 241 11.44 -14.67 -8.64
C HIS A 241 10.41 -15.79 -8.84
N ARG A 242 9.77 -15.87 -10.02
CA ARG A 242 8.71 -16.85 -10.35
C ARG A 242 7.48 -16.82 -9.43
N LEU A 243 7.23 -15.67 -8.79
CA LEU A 243 6.12 -15.46 -7.85
C LEU A 243 4.79 -15.13 -8.55
N GLN A 244 4.76 -15.05 -9.87
CA GLN A 244 3.55 -14.71 -10.62
C GLN A 244 2.54 -15.86 -10.70
N PHE A 245 2.97 -17.11 -10.55
CA PHE A 245 2.13 -18.26 -10.85
C PHE A 245 1.22 -18.62 -9.67
N TYR A 246 0.05 -17.98 -9.58
CA TYR A 246 -0.96 -18.29 -8.56
C TYR A 246 -1.26 -19.79 -8.56
N GLY A 247 -1.26 -20.40 -7.37
CA GLY A 247 -1.44 -21.85 -7.18
C GLY A 247 -0.16 -22.69 -7.19
N LEU A 248 0.95 -22.15 -7.69
CA LEU A 248 2.29 -22.76 -7.57
C LEU A 248 3.19 -22.04 -6.56
N VAL A 249 2.73 -20.90 -6.04
CA VAL A 249 3.38 -20.14 -4.97
C VAL A 249 2.43 -20.04 -3.78
N THR A 250 3.01 -19.93 -2.60
CA THR A 250 2.35 -19.71 -1.32
C THR A 250 2.75 -18.33 -0.78
N GLU A 251 2.07 -17.87 0.27
CA GLU A 251 2.38 -16.60 0.92
C GLU A 251 3.80 -16.56 1.51
N GLU A 252 4.29 -17.71 1.99
CA GLU A 252 5.65 -17.85 2.55
C GLU A 252 6.73 -17.54 1.53
N ASP A 253 6.51 -17.84 0.25
CA ASP A 253 7.46 -17.55 -0.84
C ASP A 253 7.73 -16.04 -1.01
N PHE A 254 6.79 -15.20 -0.56
CA PHE A 254 6.93 -13.74 -0.61
C PHE A 254 7.71 -13.18 0.57
N TYR A 255 7.61 -13.79 1.76
CA TYR A 255 8.13 -13.20 3.01
C TYR A 255 9.62 -12.89 3.01
N PRO A 256 10.53 -13.70 2.42
CA PRO A 256 11.94 -13.35 2.31
C PRO A 256 12.19 -11.99 1.62
N HIS A 257 11.26 -11.55 0.78
CA HIS A 257 11.34 -10.34 -0.03
C HIS A 257 10.73 -9.09 0.61
N LEU A 258 10.12 -9.20 1.81
CA LEU A 258 9.40 -8.11 2.48
C LEU A 258 10.20 -7.47 3.64
N ASN A 259 11.44 -7.92 3.85
CA ASN A 259 12.21 -7.61 5.06
C ASN A 259 13.02 -6.31 4.98
N ASP A 260 12.94 -5.53 3.89
CA ASP A 260 13.77 -4.34 3.70
C ASP A 260 13.61 -3.30 4.82
N ILE A 261 12.38 -3.06 5.28
CA ILE A 261 12.10 -2.15 6.40
C ILE A 261 12.65 -2.73 7.71
N GLU A 262 12.42 -4.02 7.96
CA GLU A 262 12.88 -4.65 9.20
C GLU A 262 14.41 -4.70 9.30
N ASN A 263 15.08 -4.96 8.19
CA ASN A 263 16.54 -4.95 8.11
C ASN A 263 17.10 -3.56 8.38
N ALA A 264 16.46 -2.51 7.83
CA ALA A 264 16.84 -1.13 8.15
C ALA A 264 16.61 -0.80 9.63
N MET A 265 15.49 -1.25 10.22
CA MET A 265 15.19 -1.08 11.65
C MET A 265 16.25 -1.70 12.57
N LYS A 266 16.88 -2.81 12.17
CA LYS A 266 17.95 -3.46 12.96
C LYS A 266 19.23 -2.63 13.03
N THR A 267 19.47 -1.77 12.04
CA THR A 267 20.71 -0.97 11.94
C THR A 267 20.56 0.47 12.39
N ILE A 268 19.33 0.99 12.41
CA ILE A 268 19.07 2.39 12.72
C ILE A 268 18.95 2.59 14.24
N GLN A 269 19.56 3.66 14.74
CA GLN A 269 19.29 4.19 16.06
C GLN A 269 18.42 5.44 15.90
N ILE A 270 17.16 5.36 16.32
CA ILE A 270 16.22 6.49 16.27
C ILE A 270 16.02 6.99 17.69
N THR A 271 16.50 8.20 17.99
CA THR A 271 16.15 8.91 19.22
C THR A 271 14.90 9.76 19.00
N HIS A 272 13.94 9.67 19.91
CA HIS A 272 12.84 10.61 20.00
C HIS A 272 13.18 11.60 21.11
N ASP A 273 13.82 12.70 20.74
CA ASP A 273 14.18 13.75 21.69
C ASP A 273 12.97 14.68 21.90
N GLU A 274 12.32 14.53 23.05
CA GLU A 274 11.40 15.54 23.55
C GLU A 274 12.22 16.67 24.14
N HIS A 275 12.43 17.75 23.38
CA HIS A 275 13.00 18.98 23.93
C HIS A 275 11.96 19.65 24.83
N VAL A 276 11.90 19.21 26.09
CA VAL A 276 11.15 19.92 27.13
C VAL A 276 11.95 21.16 27.48
N SER A 277 11.40 22.36 27.22
CA SER A 277 12.08 23.60 27.58
C SER A 277 12.30 23.65 29.11
N ILE A 278 13.34 24.33 29.55
CA ILE A 278 13.63 24.53 30.99
C ILE A 278 12.40 25.11 31.70
N ALA A 279 11.65 26.00 31.03
CA ALA A 279 10.39 26.54 31.53
C ALA A 279 9.33 25.45 31.79
N HIS A 280 9.18 24.46 30.90
CA HIS A 280 8.25 23.35 31.13
C HIS A 280 8.74 22.43 32.25
N GLN A 281 10.05 22.14 32.31
CA GLN A 281 10.64 21.34 33.40
C GLN A 281 10.40 22.00 34.76
N LEU A 282 10.58 23.32 34.87
CA LEU A 282 10.35 24.09 36.10
C LEU A 282 8.90 24.06 36.58
N LEU A 283 7.95 24.04 35.66
CA LEU A 283 6.53 23.90 35.98
C LEU A 283 6.20 22.49 36.45
N GLU A 284 6.72 21.48 35.75
CA GLU A 284 6.42 20.07 36.00
C GLU A 284 6.93 19.61 37.38
N VAL A 285 8.13 20.06 37.78
CA VAL A 285 8.68 19.78 39.12
C VAL A 285 8.10 20.69 40.22
N GLY A 286 7.19 21.60 39.89
CA GLY A 286 6.57 22.51 40.84
C GLY A 286 7.50 23.60 41.40
N ALA A 287 8.66 23.85 40.78
CA ALA A 287 9.57 24.92 41.19
C ALA A 287 8.96 26.32 41.00
N VAL A 288 8.03 26.44 40.05
CA VAL A 288 7.23 27.64 39.82
C VAL A 288 5.77 27.26 39.54
N ASN A 289 4.85 28.18 39.82
CA ASN A 289 3.41 27.94 39.69
C ASN A 289 2.77 28.52 38.42
N THR A 290 3.53 29.21 37.56
CA THR A 290 3.00 29.77 36.30
C THR A 290 4.03 29.70 35.17
N LEU A 291 3.56 29.53 33.94
CA LEU A 291 4.40 29.52 32.72
C LEU A 291 5.20 30.81 32.57
N ARG A 292 4.62 31.94 32.99
CA ARG A 292 5.32 33.24 32.98
C ARG A 292 6.57 33.21 33.86
N LYS A 293 6.44 32.74 35.11
CA LYS A 293 7.59 32.61 36.02
C LYS A 293 8.62 31.63 35.45
N ALA A 294 8.17 30.52 34.89
CA ALA A 294 9.04 29.51 34.30
C ALA A 294 9.88 30.03 33.12
N ASN A 295 9.25 30.78 32.21
CA ASN A 295 9.95 31.44 31.10
C ASN A 295 10.92 32.52 31.59
N THR A 296 10.54 33.30 32.61
CA THR A 296 11.44 34.29 33.22
C THR A 296 12.67 33.61 33.83
N THR A 297 12.49 32.54 34.60
CA THR A 297 13.60 31.78 35.19
C THR A 297 14.48 31.14 34.12
N MET A 298 13.90 30.56 33.07
CA MET A 298 14.65 30.06 31.92
C MET A 298 15.47 31.16 31.25
N SER A 299 14.93 32.37 31.10
CA SER A 299 15.66 33.51 30.52
C SER A 299 16.85 33.93 31.38
N TYR A 300 16.70 33.96 32.71
CA TYR A 300 17.83 34.23 33.61
C TYR A 300 18.89 33.13 33.52
N PHE A 301 18.49 31.86 33.50
CA PHE A 301 19.41 30.75 33.30
C PHE A 301 20.21 30.90 31.99
N THR A 302 19.57 31.26 30.88
CA THR A 302 20.23 31.49 29.60
C THR A 302 21.21 32.68 29.65
N LEU A 303 20.85 33.77 30.31
CA LEU A 303 21.74 34.93 30.50
C LEU A 303 22.99 34.55 31.30
N TRP A 304 22.80 33.82 32.41
CA TRP A 304 23.90 33.30 33.22
C TRP A 304 24.80 32.34 32.43
N GLN A 305 24.20 31.40 31.69
CA GLN A 305 24.92 30.43 30.86
C GLN A 305 25.79 31.13 29.80
N ASN A 306 25.35 32.28 29.30
CA ASN A 306 26.09 33.10 28.34
C ASN A 306 27.08 34.09 29.00
N GLY A 307 27.34 33.96 30.31
CA GLY A 307 28.31 34.77 31.03
C GLY A 307 27.83 36.17 31.40
N THR A 308 26.52 36.43 31.34
CA THR A 308 25.94 37.69 31.84
C THR A 308 25.98 37.67 33.36
N ASP A 309 26.51 38.73 33.99
CA ASP A 309 26.42 38.89 35.43
C ASP A 309 24.97 39.20 35.83
N LEU A 310 24.44 38.43 36.78
CA LEU A 310 23.05 38.50 37.24
C LEU A 310 22.93 39.03 38.67
N ARG A 311 24.04 39.45 39.28
CA ARG A 311 24.06 40.01 40.63
C ARG A 311 23.62 41.47 40.68
#